data_AF-A0A1H1Z770-F1
#
_entry.id   AF-A0A1H1Z770-F1
#
_cell.length_a   1.000
_cell.length_b   1.000
_cell.length_c   1.000
_cell.angle_alpha   90.00
_cell.angle_beta   90.00
_cell.angle_gamma   90.00
#
_symmetry.space_group_name_H-M   'P 1'
#
loop_
_entity.id
_entity.type
_entity.pdbx_description
1 polymer ?
#
loop_
_entity_poly.entity_id
_entity_poly.type
_entity_poly.pdbx_seq_one_letter_code
_entity_poly.pdbx_strand_id
1 'polypeptide(L)'
;MRKLVWVIAALVLAGCGEGKQGDLPTPKTAVAAPAVAAAPQWDLEVRGETPQAVSDLSGWLIEHAFVPTVIKDSSGKTRILIGPFNSKAEAEARKVQVDAALVKAKKQNIESVLVEHPIAP
;
A
#
# COMPACT_ATOMS: atom_id res chain seq x y z
N MET A 1 24.66 15.85 -21.84
CA MET A 1 24.58 14.64 -22.68
C MET A 1 25.57 13.60 -22.15
N ARG A 2 25.09 12.44 -21.72
CA ARG A 2 25.85 11.17 -21.67
C ARG A 2 24.82 10.04 -21.68
N LYS A 3 24.64 9.49 -22.88
CA LYS A 3 23.79 8.36 -23.19
C LYS A 3 24.52 7.11 -22.69
N LEU A 4 23.90 6.34 -21.81
CA LEU A 4 24.30 4.95 -21.54
C LEU A 4 23.15 4.06 -21.97
N VAL A 5 23.23 3.70 -23.24
CA VAL A 5 22.48 2.62 -23.86
C VAL A 5 23.10 1.32 -23.36
N TRP A 6 22.29 0.46 -22.74
CA TRP A 6 22.57 -0.96 -22.61
C TRP A 6 21.43 -1.71 -23.28
N VAL A 7 21.78 -2.41 -24.35
CA VAL A 7 20.94 -3.30 -25.15
C VAL A 7 21.19 -4.73 -24.69
N ILE A 8 20.24 -5.61 -25.02
CA ILE A 8 20.31 -7.08 -25.13
C ILE A 8 19.86 -7.77 -23.83
N ALA A 9 18.99 -8.78 -23.80
CA ALA A 9 18.47 -9.68 -24.85
C ALA A 9 17.04 -10.11 -24.51
N ALA A 10 16.27 -10.40 -25.56
CA ALA A 10 15.01 -11.11 -25.47
C ALA A 10 15.23 -12.56 -25.01
N LEU A 11 14.34 -13.06 -24.14
CA LEU A 11 14.03 -14.49 -24.08
C LEU A 11 12.54 -14.67 -24.34
N VAL A 12 12.27 -15.51 -25.33
CA VAL A 12 10.99 -15.92 -25.89
C VAL A 12 10.12 -16.60 -24.82
N LEU A 13 8.87 -16.12 -24.65
CA LEU A 13 7.79 -16.91 -24.05
C LEU A 13 7.17 -17.79 -25.14
N ALA A 14 7.62 -19.04 -25.22
CA ALA A 14 6.84 -20.12 -25.80
C ALA A 14 6.30 -20.97 -24.65
N GLY A 15 4.99 -21.23 -24.63
CA GLY A 15 4.43 -22.30 -23.80
C GLY A 15 3.08 -21.98 -23.15
N CYS A 16 2.04 -21.90 -23.97
CA CYS A 16 0.69 -22.28 -23.59
C CYS A 16 0.57 -23.81 -23.74
N GLY A 17 -0.09 -24.52 -22.81
CA GLY A 17 -0.58 -25.88 -23.09
C GLY A 17 -0.45 -26.90 -21.96
N GLU A 18 -1.51 -26.96 -21.14
CA GLU A 18 -2.16 -28.13 -20.53
C GLU A 18 -1.64 -29.55 -20.86
N GLY A 19 -1.48 -30.43 -19.85
CA GLY A 19 -1.31 -31.88 -20.09
C GLY A 19 -0.87 -32.79 -18.92
N LYS A 20 -1.81 -33.10 -18.01
CA LYS A 20 -2.09 -34.41 -17.35
C LYS A 20 -0.97 -35.40 -16.87
N GLN A 21 -1.02 -35.67 -15.56
CA GLN A 21 -0.78 -36.92 -14.76
C GLN A 21 0.57 -37.66 -14.81
N GLY A 22 1.14 -37.85 -13.61
CA GLY A 22 1.85 -39.08 -13.23
C GLY A 22 3.12 -38.86 -12.40
N ASP A 23 3.22 -39.59 -11.29
CA ASP A 23 4.43 -39.95 -10.53
C ASP A 23 4.87 -39.05 -9.34
N LEU A 24 4.63 -39.56 -8.13
CA LEU A 24 5.43 -39.30 -6.91
C LEU A 24 6.60 -40.30 -6.96
N PRO A 25 7.87 -39.99 -6.58
CA PRO A 25 8.20 -39.52 -5.21
C PRO A 25 9.49 -38.69 -5.04
N THR A 26 9.51 -37.71 -4.12
CA THR A 26 10.53 -37.44 -3.06
C THR A 26 10.44 -35.99 -2.56
N PRO A 27 10.59 -35.72 -1.24
CA PRO A 27 10.53 -34.38 -0.71
C PRO A 27 11.88 -33.70 -0.98
N LYS A 28 11.98 -32.96 -2.07
CA LYS A 28 13.06 -31.99 -2.23
C LYS A 28 12.69 -30.82 -1.33
N THR A 29 13.26 -30.79 -0.13
CA THR A 29 13.24 -29.65 0.78
C THR A 29 13.51 -28.40 -0.04
N ALA A 30 12.46 -27.62 -0.29
CA ALA A 30 12.60 -26.27 -0.79
C ALA A 30 13.40 -25.54 0.28
N VAL A 31 14.62 -25.12 -0.08
CA VAL A 31 15.39 -24.21 0.76
C VAL A 31 14.54 -22.96 0.85
N ALA A 32 13.91 -22.77 2.01
CA ALA A 32 13.20 -21.54 2.30
C ALA A 32 14.22 -20.41 2.16
N ALA A 33 14.01 -19.52 1.19
CA ALA A 33 14.68 -18.23 1.19
C ALA A 33 14.47 -17.61 2.59
N PRO A 34 15.48 -16.98 3.19
CA PRO A 34 15.29 -16.35 4.48
C PRO A 34 14.11 -15.40 4.37
N ALA A 35 13.08 -15.64 5.18
CA ALA A 35 11.96 -14.72 5.28
C ALA A 35 12.57 -13.36 5.64
N VAL A 36 12.50 -12.42 4.71
CA VAL A 36 12.84 -11.03 5.01
C VAL A 36 11.88 -10.65 6.12
N ALA A 37 12.40 -10.42 7.32
CA ALA A 37 11.60 -9.92 8.42
C ALA A 37 10.83 -8.74 7.87
N ALA A 38 9.50 -8.82 7.87
CA ALA A 38 8.72 -7.71 7.37
C ALA A 38 9.12 -6.48 8.21
N ALA A 39 9.28 -5.34 7.54
CA ALA A 39 9.57 -4.08 8.20
C ALA A 39 8.26 -3.48 8.71
N PRO A 40 8.27 -2.76 9.85
CA PRO A 40 7.08 -2.10 10.35
C PRO A 40 6.54 -1.16 9.27
N GLN A 41 5.28 -1.37 8.93
CA GLN A 41 4.62 -0.67 7.85
C GLN A 41 3.81 0.48 8.44
N TRP A 42 3.77 1.63 7.75
CA TRP A 42 3.11 2.83 8.25
C TRP A 42 1.99 3.24 7.32
N ASP A 43 0.87 3.63 7.88
CA ASP A 43 -0.26 4.17 7.15
C ASP A 43 -0.65 5.53 7.73
N LEU A 44 -1.28 6.36 6.92
CA LEU A 44 -1.88 7.61 7.36
C LEU A 44 -3.40 7.45 7.35
N GLU A 45 -3.99 7.34 8.53
CA GLU A 45 -5.45 7.35 8.66
C GLU A 45 -5.98 8.77 8.46
N VAL A 46 -6.86 8.97 7.49
CA VAL A 46 -7.59 10.22 7.31
C VAL A 46 -9.01 10.04 7.82
N ARG A 47 -9.39 10.82 8.84
CA ARG A 47 -10.66 10.64 9.54
C ARG A 47 -11.27 11.98 9.94
N GLY A 48 -12.58 12.01 10.08
CA GLY A 48 -13.30 13.19 10.58
C GLY A 48 -14.00 12.93 11.90
N GLU A 49 -14.29 14.01 12.63
CA GLU A 49 -15.06 13.98 13.89
C GLU A 49 -16.54 13.71 13.66
N THR A 50 -17.08 14.19 12.54
CA THR A 50 -18.45 13.92 12.11
C THR A 50 -18.52 12.65 11.27
N PRO A 51 -19.65 11.92 11.30
CA PRO A 51 -19.92 10.86 10.34
C PRO A 51 -19.95 11.42 8.91
N GLN A 52 -18.81 11.42 8.24
CA GLN A 52 -18.68 11.76 6.83
C GLN A 52 -18.87 10.49 6.01
N ALA A 53 -19.52 10.59 4.84
CA ALA A 53 -19.56 9.47 3.93
C ALA A 53 -18.12 9.14 3.48
N VAL A 54 -17.74 7.87 3.64
CA VAL A 54 -16.42 7.36 3.24
C VAL A 54 -16.15 7.64 1.77
N SER A 55 -17.19 7.63 0.93
CA SER A 55 -17.12 7.97 -0.49
C SER A 55 -16.72 9.41 -0.76
N ASP A 56 -17.26 10.39 -0.02
CA ASP A 56 -16.95 11.81 -0.23
C ASP A 56 -15.49 12.10 0.13
N LEU A 57 -15.04 11.58 1.27
CA LEU A 57 -13.66 11.78 1.71
C LEU A 57 -12.68 11.05 0.79
N SER A 58 -12.99 9.82 0.38
CA SER A 58 -12.14 9.08 -0.56
C SER A 58 -12.07 9.76 -1.92
N GLY A 59 -13.21 10.23 -2.46
CA GLY A 59 -13.26 10.98 -3.72
C GLY A 59 -12.43 12.26 -3.65
N TRP A 60 -12.60 13.04 -2.59
CA TRP A 60 -11.82 14.26 -2.39
C TRP A 60 -10.31 13.99 -2.30
N LEU A 61 -9.89 12.92 -1.60
CA LEU A 61 -8.48 12.54 -1.52
C LEU A 61 -7.90 12.22 -2.91
N ILE A 62 -8.63 11.46 -3.72
CA ILE A 62 -8.22 11.09 -5.08
C ILE A 62 -8.07 12.34 -5.96
N GLU A 63 -9.04 13.26 -5.90
CA GLU A 63 -8.99 14.55 -6.61
C GLU A 63 -7.78 15.40 -6.21
N HIS A 64 -7.24 15.17 -5.01
CA HIS A 64 -6.08 15.89 -4.46
C HIS A 64 -4.79 15.06 -4.51
N ALA A 65 -4.74 14.04 -5.37
CA ALA A 65 -3.58 13.18 -5.62
C ALA A 65 -3.13 12.34 -4.41
N PHE A 66 -4.05 12.02 -3.51
CA PHE A 66 -3.85 11.03 -2.45
C PHE A 66 -4.68 9.80 -2.79
N VAL A 67 -4.05 8.63 -2.91
CA VAL A 67 -4.76 7.38 -3.20
C VAL A 67 -5.15 6.71 -1.87
N PRO A 68 -6.44 6.69 -1.50
CA PRO A 68 -6.88 6.05 -0.28
C PRO A 68 -7.13 4.56 -0.47
N THR A 69 -6.88 3.79 0.58
CA THR A 69 -7.37 2.43 0.76
C THR A 69 -8.42 2.44 1.86
N VAL A 70 -9.59 1.86 1.58
CA VAL A 70 -10.66 1.73 2.57
C VAL A 70 -10.64 0.32 3.13
N ILE A 71 -10.51 0.19 4.45
CA ILE A 71 -10.51 -1.10 5.15
C ILE A 71 -11.57 -1.13 6.24
N LYS A 72 -11.91 -2.34 6.72
CA LYS A 72 -12.56 -2.53 8.02
C LYS A 72 -11.50 -3.00 9.00
N ASP A 73 -11.34 -2.30 10.12
CA ASP A 73 -10.44 -2.77 11.18
C ASP A 73 -11.07 -3.94 11.96
N SER A 74 -10.30 -4.55 12.85
CA SER A 74 -10.74 -5.70 13.67
C SER A 74 -12.02 -5.47 14.47
N SER A 75 -12.35 -4.22 14.78
CA SER A 75 -13.58 -3.80 15.46
C SER A 75 -14.77 -3.62 14.51
N GLY A 76 -14.58 -3.85 13.21
CA GLY A 76 -15.58 -3.64 12.16
C GLY A 76 -15.77 -2.19 11.72
N LYS A 77 -15.01 -1.24 12.27
CA LYS A 77 -15.06 0.17 11.89
C LYS A 77 -14.35 0.40 10.55
N THR A 78 -14.99 1.17 9.67
CA THR A 78 -14.41 1.56 8.39
C THR A 78 -13.32 2.61 8.59
N ARG A 79 -12.16 2.42 7.98
CA ARG A 79 -11.01 3.32 8.02
C ARG A 79 -10.59 3.70 6.61
N ILE A 80 -10.10 4.92 6.43
CA ILE A 80 -9.53 5.41 5.18
C ILE A 80 -8.04 5.64 5.43
N LEU A 81 -7.20 4.89 4.74
CA LEU A 81 -5.75 4.89 4.92
C LEU A 81 -5.07 5.41 3.65
N ILE A 82 -3.94 6.10 3.80
CA ILE A 82 -3.03 6.41 2.70
C ILE A 82 -1.71 5.71 3.01
N GLY A 83 -1.19 4.96 2.05
CA GLY A 83 -0.07 4.07 2.26
C GLY A 83 -0.33 2.71 1.63
N PRO A 84 0.45 1.68 1.98
CA PRO A 84 1.44 1.70 3.05
C PRO A 84 2.78 2.37 2.71
N PHE A 85 3.45 2.90 3.73
CA PHE A 85 4.79 3.49 3.68
C PHE A 85 5.82 2.60 4.37
N ASN A 86 7.03 2.57 3.81
CA ASN A 86 8.12 1.71 4.31
C ASN A 86 8.87 2.33 5.50
N SER A 87 8.59 3.59 5.84
CA SER A 87 9.21 4.28 6.96
C SER A 87 8.28 5.34 7.55
N LYS A 88 8.46 5.61 8.85
CA LYS A 88 7.77 6.68 9.54
C LYS A 88 8.01 8.05 8.88
N ALA A 89 9.25 8.32 8.47
CA ALA A 89 9.62 9.59 7.85
C ALA A 89 8.86 9.84 6.53
N GLU A 90 8.67 8.79 5.72
CA GLU A 90 7.87 8.87 4.49
C GLU A 90 6.39 9.14 4.79
N ALA A 91 5.84 8.46 5.79
CA ALA A 91 4.47 8.69 6.25
C ALA A 91 4.27 10.12 6.79
N GLU A 92 5.23 10.63 7.58
CA GLU A 92 5.22 12.00 8.13
C GLU A 92 5.32 13.04 7.01
N ALA A 93 6.18 12.81 6.01
CA ALA A 93 6.27 13.68 4.84
C ALA A 93 4.96 13.70 4.03
N ARG A 94 4.26 12.56 3.94
CA ARG A 94 2.94 12.51 3.31
C ARG A 94 1.88 13.21 4.16
N LYS A 95 1.92 13.04 5.48
CA LYS A 95 1.02 13.71 6.43
C LYS A 95 1.03 15.22 6.25
N VAL A 96 2.21 15.83 6.15
CA VAL A 96 2.35 17.28 5.91
C VAL A 96 1.63 17.72 4.63
N GLN A 97 1.70 16.92 3.56
CA GLN A 97 1.03 17.22 2.29
C GLN A 97 -0.49 17.12 2.42
N VAL A 98 -0.99 16.08 3.09
CA VAL A 98 -2.43 15.89 3.32
C VAL A 98 -2.98 17.01 4.19
N ASP A 99 -2.32 17.33 5.30
CA ASP A 99 -2.75 18.41 6.20
C ASP A 99 -2.77 19.77 5.49
N ALA A 100 -1.75 20.07 4.69
CA ALA A 100 -1.73 21.30 3.90
C ALA A 100 -2.90 21.37 2.91
N ALA A 101 -3.25 20.25 2.26
CA ALA A 101 -4.40 20.18 1.37
C ALA A 101 -5.73 20.34 2.11
N LEU A 102 -5.88 19.72 3.29
CA LEU A 102 -7.07 19.85 4.14
C LEU A 102 -7.27 21.29 4.61
N VAL A 103 -6.20 21.95 5.06
CA VAL A 103 -6.22 23.37 5.46
C VAL A 103 -6.60 24.26 4.28
N LYS A 104 -5.98 24.05 3.11
CA LYS A 104 -6.30 24.81 1.89
C LYS A 104 -7.78 24.65 1.50
N ALA A 105 -8.34 23.46 1.68
CA ALA A 105 -9.75 23.17 1.42
C ALA A 105 -10.69 23.52 2.58
N LYS A 106 -10.18 24.13 3.67
CA LYS A 106 -10.95 24.49 4.88
C LYS A 106 -11.68 23.30 5.53
N LYS A 107 -11.13 22.10 5.42
CA LYS A 107 -11.70 20.86 6.01
C LYS A 107 -11.27 20.71 7.47
N GLN A 108 -11.77 21.59 8.34
CA GLN A 108 -11.34 21.66 9.75
C GLN A 108 -11.80 20.47 10.61
N ASN A 109 -12.83 19.74 10.20
CA ASN A 109 -13.35 18.57 10.90
C ASN A 109 -12.67 17.25 10.49
N ILE A 110 -11.58 17.33 9.71
CA ILE A 110 -10.83 16.18 9.20
C ILE A 110 -9.38 16.30 9.61
N GLU A 111 -8.84 15.22 10.16
CA GLU A 111 -7.45 15.09 10.55
C GLU A 111 -6.80 13.90 9.83
N SER A 112 -5.47 13.92 9.79
CA SER A 112 -4.66 12.79 9.35
C SER A 112 -3.78 12.31 10.50
N VAL A 113 -3.73 11.00 10.75
CA VAL A 113 -3.06 10.40 11.91
C VAL A 113 -2.18 9.24 11.46
N LEU A 114 -0.91 9.24 11.89
CA LEU A 114 -0.01 8.13 11.61
C LEU A 114 -0.45 6.88 12.38
N VAL A 115 -0.49 5.74 11.69
CA VAL A 115 -0.81 4.43 12.24
C VAL A 115 0.30 3.46 11.87
N GLU A 116 0.83 2.75 12.85
CA GLU A 116 1.76 1.65 12.62
C GLU A 116 0.95 0.37 12.40
N HIS A 117 1.21 -0.32 11.29
CA HIS A 117 0.66 -1.63 11.03
C HIS A 117 1.52 -2.67 11.74
N PRO A 118 0.98 -3.38 12.76
CA PRO A 118 1.67 -4.51 13.32
C PRO A 118 1.79 -5.54 12.21
N ILE A 119 3.01 -5.98 12.00
CA ILE A 119 3.32 -7.07 11.10
C ILE A 119 2.73 -8.30 11.76
N ALA A 120 1.59 -8.76 11.26
CA ALA A 120 1.03 -10.01 11.74
C ALA A 120 2.09 -11.12 11.47
N PRO A 121 2.47 -11.90 12.49
CA PRO A 121 3.42 -13.01 12.33
C PRO A 121 2.85 -14.15 11.49
#